data_AF-A0A6A5TE31-F1
#
_entry.id   AF-A0A6A5TE31-F1
#
_cell.length_a   1.000
_cell.length_b   1.000
_cell.length_c   1.000
_cell.angle_alpha   90.00
_cell.angle_beta   90.00
_cell.angle_gamma   90.00
#
_symmetry.space_group_name_H-M   'P 1'
#
loop_
_entity.id
_entity.type
_entity.pdbx_description
1 polymer ?
#
loop_
_entity_poly.entity_id
_entity_poly.type
_entity_poly.pdbx_seq_one_letter_code
_entity_poly.pdbx_strand_id
1 'polypeptide(L)'
;MFLWVRLVLDSLEAVYSPEELHNIVDDLPSDLEALYERILRRLCNVRGPHNYGGVPRIMSWICFARRPLHKDELLHGLATPPTDTEFDAQGVPLAQILDHCKPFVKERSDSTVVLVHFSVKEHEFFLKSKAPQVVPPTQAQLDISSACAAALMRGLDLLHPEAAPSYNLVRIATGGYRLLPYALEFWIKHCLLYASTGGPLDPDHTLPGRLNHLRNKHDQPSQRPNTGEIKNPSPFEASKSQVADWFKLVADIPTPSPPWLQEALQKLREEYPGELVEAAMPYSIIDQYTLQLMNIDIFADSLALPANYKAQYAPRIRCVDCPGKLYNAGPEHTVDNFEMHLNSRAHKANVEKRAGKHSS
;
A
#
# COMPACT_ATOMS: atom_id res chain seq x y z
N MET A 1 28.00 -1.81 2.28
CA MET A 1 29.09 -1.30 3.14
C MET A 1 30.21 -0.58 2.39
N PHE A 2 30.09 -0.30 1.08
CA PHE A 2 31.17 0.31 0.29
C PHE A 2 30.93 1.79 -0.07
N LEU A 3 29.84 2.42 0.37
CA LEU A 3 29.53 3.83 0.03
C LEU A 3 30.53 4.79 0.68
N TRP A 4 30.94 4.54 1.92
CA TRP A 4 31.98 5.33 2.61
C TRP A 4 33.33 5.18 1.92
N VAL A 5 33.75 3.93 1.65
CA VAL A 5 34.98 3.64 0.91
C VAL A 5 34.95 4.33 -0.44
N ARG A 6 33.83 4.29 -1.16
CA ARG A 6 33.66 4.96 -2.44
C ARG A 6 33.71 6.49 -2.32
N LEU A 7 33.01 7.10 -1.37
CA LEU A 7 33.05 8.56 -1.16
C LEU A 7 34.45 9.05 -0.79
N VAL A 8 35.18 8.28 0.02
CA VAL A 8 36.59 8.55 0.35
C VAL A 8 37.46 8.39 -0.90
N LEU A 9 37.29 7.30 -1.66
CA LEU A 9 38.03 7.09 -2.91
C LEU A 9 37.76 8.18 -3.95
N ASP A 10 36.49 8.56 -4.16
CA ASP A 10 36.08 9.64 -5.06
C ASP A 10 36.70 10.99 -4.62
N SER A 11 36.85 11.23 -3.31
CA SER A 11 37.52 12.44 -2.79
C SER A 11 39.03 12.42 -2.96
N LEU A 12 39.65 11.23 -2.94
CA LEU A 12 41.08 11.03 -3.16
C LEU A 12 41.45 11.04 -4.65
N GLU A 13 40.50 10.72 -5.54
CA GLU A 13 40.67 10.73 -6.99
C GLU A 13 40.79 12.17 -7.56
N ALA A 14 40.30 13.16 -6.82
CA ALA A 14 40.34 14.58 -7.21
C ALA A 14 41.57 15.36 -6.71
N VAL A 15 42.60 14.67 -6.20
CA VAL A 15 43.76 15.28 -5.53
C VAL A 15 44.97 15.32 -6.45
N TYR A 16 45.58 16.50 -6.60
CA TYR A 16 46.75 16.69 -7.48
C TYR A 16 48.01 17.18 -6.74
N SER A 17 47.95 17.32 -5.41
CA SER A 17 49.12 17.64 -4.58
C SER A 17 49.20 16.87 -3.25
N PRO A 18 50.41 16.62 -2.70
CA PRO A 18 50.59 15.99 -1.40
C PRO A 18 49.97 16.77 -0.22
N GLU A 19 49.89 18.09 -0.35
CA GLU A 19 49.29 18.98 0.66
C GLU A 19 47.75 18.89 0.64
N GLU A 20 47.13 18.87 -0.56
CA GLU A 20 45.69 18.60 -0.69
C GLU A 20 45.33 17.21 -0.18
N LEU A 21 46.19 16.21 -0.38
CA LEU A 21 45.99 14.87 0.15
C LEU A 21 45.94 14.87 1.69
N HIS A 22 46.91 15.51 2.34
CA HIS A 22 46.93 15.63 3.81
C HIS A 22 45.70 16.38 4.30
N ASN A 23 45.34 17.49 3.66
CA ASN A 23 44.15 18.25 4.03
C ASN A 23 42.86 17.42 3.90
N ILE A 24 42.73 16.58 2.86
CA ILE A 24 41.55 15.72 2.66
C ILE A 24 41.52 14.56 3.66
N VAL A 25 42.68 14.00 4.01
CA VAL A 25 42.79 12.97 5.03
C VAL A 25 42.52 13.53 6.43
N ASP A 26 42.92 14.77 6.71
CA ASP A 26 42.62 15.46 7.96
C ASP A 26 41.15 15.93 8.04
N ASP A 27 40.51 16.19 6.90
CA ASP A 27 39.09 16.58 6.77
C ASP A 27 38.16 15.36 6.60
N LEU A 28 38.71 14.14 6.67
CA LEU A 28 37.92 12.90 6.72
C LEU A 28 37.16 12.86 8.05
N PRO A 29 35.86 12.49 8.05
CA PRO A 29 35.10 12.42 9.29
C PRO A 29 35.76 11.45 10.27
N SER A 30 35.99 11.93 11.49
CA SER A 30 36.65 11.20 12.57
C SER A 30 35.94 9.89 12.95
N ASP A 31 34.62 9.84 12.73
CA ASP A 31 33.80 8.67 12.94
C ASP A 31 32.59 8.61 11.99
N LEU A 32 31.83 7.52 12.12
CA LEU A 32 30.64 7.22 11.32
C LEU A 32 29.51 8.25 11.55
N GLU A 33 29.42 8.83 12.75
CA GLU A 33 28.37 9.80 13.10
C GLU A 33 28.60 11.14 12.39
N ALA A 34 29.84 11.63 12.38
CA ALA A 34 30.23 12.83 11.64
C ALA A 34 29.99 12.67 10.13
N LEU A 35 30.22 11.48 9.58
CA LEU A 35 29.89 11.15 8.20
C LEU A 35 28.37 11.21 7.95
N TYR A 36 27.57 10.55 8.78
CA TYR A 36 26.12 10.55 8.64
C TYR A 36 25.55 11.96 8.75
N GLU A 37 26.06 12.78 9.67
CA GLU A 37 25.69 14.18 9.78
C GLU A 37 26.05 14.96 8.49
N ARG A 38 27.26 14.78 7.95
CA ARG A 38 27.69 15.43 6.70
C ARG A 38 26.81 15.06 5.51
N ILE A 39 26.47 13.77 5.37
CA ILE A 39 25.56 13.30 4.30
C ILE A 39 24.16 13.86 4.51
N LEU A 40 23.61 13.77 5.72
CA LEU A 40 22.27 14.26 6.04
C LEU A 40 22.16 15.77 5.79
N ARG A 41 23.15 16.56 6.23
CA ARG A 41 23.24 18.00 5.98
C ARG A 41 23.25 18.31 4.48
N ARG A 42 24.02 17.55 3.69
CA ARG A 42 24.04 17.70 2.22
C ARG A 42 22.65 17.43 1.63
N LEU A 43 21.98 16.35 2.03
CA LEU A 43 20.66 15.98 1.52
C LEU A 43 19.56 16.99 1.91
N CYS A 44 19.62 17.55 3.11
CA CYS A 44 18.68 18.58 3.57
C CYS A 44 18.82 19.90 2.80
N ASN A 45 20.00 20.21 2.28
CA ASN A 45 20.27 21.44 1.53
C ASN A 45 19.88 21.35 0.03
N VAL A 46 19.58 20.16 -0.48
CA VAL A 46 19.09 19.99 -1.85
C VAL A 46 17.65 20.51 -1.93
N ARG A 47 17.35 21.36 -2.93
CA ARG A 47 15.97 21.78 -3.22
C ARG A 47 15.11 20.53 -3.43
N GLY A 48 14.08 20.37 -2.60
CA GLY A 48 13.36 19.10 -2.57
C GLY A 48 12.05 19.16 -1.78
N PRO A 49 11.71 18.13 -0.99
CA PRO A 49 10.37 17.90 -0.46
C PRO A 49 9.95 18.79 0.71
N HIS A 50 10.26 20.08 0.65
CA HIS A 50 10.03 21.04 1.74
C HIS A 50 8.56 21.10 2.16
N ASN A 51 7.63 21.01 1.20
CA ASN A 51 6.19 21.03 1.50
C ASN A 51 5.75 19.81 2.33
N TYR A 52 6.50 18.71 2.30
CA TYR A 52 6.24 17.50 3.08
C TYR A 52 7.19 17.35 4.27
N GLY A 53 7.87 18.42 4.70
CA GLY A 53 8.82 18.39 5.83
C GLY A 53 10.24 17.93 5.49
N GLY A 54 10.54 17.72 4.21
CA GLY A 54 11.90 17.45 3.72
C GLY A 54 12.46 16.07 4.11
N VAL A 55 13.75 15.89 3.83
CA VAL A 55 14.53 14.72 4.25
C VAL A 55 14.45 14.45 5.77
N PRO A 56 14.51 15.47 6.66
CA PRO A 56 14.41 15.25 8.10
C PRO A 56 13.14 14.49 8.51
N ARG A 57 11.99 14.88 7.95
CA ARG A 57 10.71 14.26 8.28
C ARG A 57 10.60 12.84 7.73
N ILE A 58 11.06 12.60 6.50
CA ILE A 58 11.09 11.25 5.92
C ILE A 58 11.94 10.30 6.77
N MET A 59 13.15 10.74 7.13
CA MET A 59 14.04 9.96 7.99
C MET A 59 13.45 9.71 9.37
N SER A 60 12.80 10.73 9.96
CA SER A 60 12.08 10.59 11.22
C SER A 60 11.02 9.50 11.17
N TRP A 61 10.18 9.47 10.14
CA TRP A 61 9.15 8.43 9.98
C TRP A 61 9.76 7.03 9.88
N ILE A 62 10.87 6.86 9.15
CA ILE A 62 11.54 5.57 9.00
C ILE A 62 12.15 5.11 10.33
N CYS A 63 12.79 6.01 11.08
CA CYS A 63 13.51 5.68 12.31
C CYS A 63 12.59 5.50 13.53
N PHE A 64 11.46 6.21 13.59
CA PHE A 64 10.56 6.18 14.74
C PHE A 64 9.33 5.30 14.55
N ALA A 65 9.10 4.74 13.35
CA ALA A 65 8.06 3.75 13.12
C ALA A 65 8.29 2.46 13.93
N ARG A 66 7.20 1.81 14.32
CA ARG A 66 7.21 0.59 15.15
C ARG A 66 7.50 -0.69 14.37
N ARG A 67 7.36 -0.62 13.05
CA ARG A 67 7.78 -1.63 12.08
C ARG A 67 8.22 -0.91 10.80
N PRO A 68 8.99 -1.58 9.91
CA PRO A 68 9.18 -1.09 8.55
C PRO A 68 7.84 -0.69 7.92
N LEU A 69 7.79 0.54 7.41
CA LEU A 69 6.60 1.05 6.73
C LEU A 69 6.62 0.59 5.29
N HIS A 70 5.46 0.19 4.77
CA HIS A 70 5.28 0.13 3.33
C HIS A 70 5.44 1.52 2.75
N LYS A 71 6.02 1.60 1.55
CA LYS A 71 6.18 2.85 0.79
C LYS A 71 4.89 3.68 0.77
N ASP A 72 3.77 3.02 0.53
CA ASP A 72 2.44 3.63 0.49
C ASP A 72 1.96 4.18 1.84
N GLU A 73 2.32 3.52 2.95
CA GLU A 73 2.03 4.01 4.31
C GLU A 73 2.85 5.26 4.61
N LEU A 74 4.14 5.23 4.26
CA LEU A 74 5.06 6.35 4.46
C LEU A 74 4.61 7.59 3.68
N LEU A 75 4.29 7.45 2.40
CA LEU A 75 3.83 8.55 1.56
C LEU A 75 2.53 9.17 2.10
N HIS A 76 1.58 8.34 2.51
CA HIS A 76 0.32 8.82 3.09
C HIS A 76 0.54 9.49 4.47
N GLY A 77 1.45 8.97 5.29
CA GLY A 77 1.87 9.63 6.53
C GLY A 77 2.42 11.03 6.30
N LEU A 78 3.32 11.18 5.33
CA LEU A 78 3.93 12.47 4.97
C LEU A 78 2.91 13.50 4.46
N ALA A 79 1.86 13.03 3.79
CA ALA A 79 0.76 13.86 3.29
C ALA A 79 -0.11 14.46 4.39
N THR A 80 0.00 13.95 5.62
CA THR A 80 -0.75 14.46 6.77
C THR A 80 0.11 15.44 7.54
N PRO A 81 -0.17 16.75 7.56
CA PRO A 81 0.65 17.70 8.29
C PRO A 81 0.59 17.49 9.83
N PRO A 82 1.69 17.77 10.55
CA PRO A 82 1.78 17.55 12.01
C PRO A 82 1.05 18.63 12.84
N THR A 83 0.77 19.80 12.26
CA THR A 83 0.15 20.96 12.93
C THR A 83 -0.93 21.56 12.03
N ASP A 84 -2.02 22.04 12.63
CA ASP A 84 -3.29 22.27 11.95
C ASP A 84 -3.29 23.43 10.94
N THR A 85 -3.70 23.11 9.72
CA THR A 85 -4.54 23.96 8.86
C THR A 85 -5.47 23.02 8.13
N GLU A 86 -6.60 22.71 8.76
CA GLU A 86 -7.70 21.90 8.21
C GLU A 86 -7.32 20.43 7.91
N PHE A 87 -8.29 19.52 7.96
CA PHE A 87 -8.08 18.09 7.64
C PHE A 87 -7.86 17.85 6.12
N ASP A 88 -7.52 18.89 5.38
CA ASP A 88 -7.11 18.82 4.00
C ASP A 88 -5.75 18.13 3.97
N ALA A 89 -5.80 16.82 3.71
CA ALA A 89 -4.61 16.08 3.35
C ALA A 89 -4.00 16.80 2.16
N GLN A 90 -2.74 17.18 2.30
CA GLN A 90 -1.96 17.53 1.12
C GLN A 90 -2.04 16.36 0.15
N GLY A 91 -2.00 16.62 -1.16
CA GLY A 91 -1.92 15.55 -2.15
C GLY A 91 -0.80 14.57 -1.78
N VAL A 92 -1.06 13.27 -1.84
CA VAL A 92 -0.05 12.26 -1.48
C VAL A 92 1.18 12.46 -2.37
N PRO A 93 2.40 12.59 -1.81
CA PRO A 93 3.60 12.80 -2.60
C PRO A 93 3.88 11.62 -3.51
N LEU A 94 4.50 11.88 -4.66
CA LEU A 94 4.98 10.83 -5.54
C LEU A 94 6.17 10.10 -4.93
N ALA A 95 6.33 8.82 -5.24
CA ALA A 95 7.39 7.96 -4.68
C ALA A 95 8.81 8.49 -4.91
N GLN A 96 9.07 9.32 -5.94
CA GLN A 96 10.39 9.91 -6.17
C GLN A 96 10.86 10.80 -5.01
N ILE A 97 9.97 11.23 -4.11
CA ILE A 97 10.35 11.93 -2.88
C ILE A 97 11.39 11.16 -2.06
N LEU A 98 11.33 9.83 -2.09
CA LEU A 98 12.25 8.95 -1.37
C LEU A 98 13.64 8.89 -2.02
N ASP A 99 13.78 9.34 -3.27
CA ASP A 99 15.06 9.39 -3.97
C ASP A 99 16.05 10.34 -3.29
N HIS A 100 15.53 11.37 -2.62
CA HIS A 100 16.32 12.28 -1.80
C HIS A 100 16.95 11.61 -0.57
N CYS A 101 16.48 10.42 -0.18
CA CYS A 101 16.95 9.67 0.98
C CYS A 101 17.78 8.43 0.60
N LYS A 102 17.96 8.12 -0.70
CA LYS A 102 18.64 6.91 -1.20
C LYS A 102 19.99 6.56 -0.55
N PRO A 103 20.84 7.53 -0.15
CA PRO A 103 22.08 7.18 0.56
C PRO A 103 21.85 6.46 1.90
N PHE A 104 20.70 6.69 2.53
CA PHE A 104 20.33 6.13 3.82
C PHE A 104 19.24 5.06 3.73
N VAL A 105 18.41 5.05 2.69
CA VAL A 105 17.22 4.18 2.62
C VAL A 105 17.24 3.25 1.41
N LYS A 106 16.66 2.07 1.58
CA LYS A 106 16.39 1.10 0.51
C LYS A 106 14.96 0.59 0.60
N GLU A 107 14.37 0.32 -0.55
CA GLU A 107 13.12 -0.42 -0.67
C GLU A 107 13.42 -1.93 -0.71
N ARG A 108 12.73 -2.72 0.11
CA ARG A 108 12.78 -4.19 0.09
C ARG A 108 11.84 -4.74 -0.97
N SER A 109 11.93 -6.04 -1.25
CA SER A 109 11.07 -6.74 -2.22
C SER A 109 9.58 -6.72 -1.85
N ASP A 110 9.25 -6.54 -0.58
CA ASP A 110 7.89 -6.39 -0.05
C ASP A 110 7.39 -4.92 -0.07
N SER A 111 8.11 -4.02 -0.75
CA SER A 111 7.85 -2.58 -0.78
C SER A 111 7.92 -1.86 0.57
N THR A 112 8.55 -2.46 1.58
CA THR A 112 8.87 -1.76 2.83
C THR A 112 10.15 -0.93 2.67
N VAL A 113 10.16 0.26 3.28
CA VAL A 113 11.31 1.17 3.26
C VAL A 113 12.10 1.02 4.55
N VAL A 114 13.40 0.78 4.44
CA VAL A 114 14.29 0.58 5.60
C VAL A 114 15.62 1.30 5.41
N LEU A 115 16.36 1.48 6.49
CA LEU A 115 17.73 1.98 6.42
C LEU A 115 18.64 0.98 5.67
N VAL A 116 19.58 1.52 4.88
CA VAL A 116 20.54 0.76 4.09
C VAL A 116 21.47 -0.01 5.01
N HIS A 117 21.97 0.63 6.08
CA HIS A 117 22.72 -0.05 7.12
C HIS A 117 21.84 -0.24 8.34
N PHE A 118 21.39 -1.47 8.55
CA PHE A 118 20.74 -1.88 9.80
C PHE A 118 21.78 -2.03 10.94
N SER A 119 22.75 -1.12 11.00
CA SER A 119 23.71 -1.06 12.09
C SER A 119 23.04 -0.35 13.26
N VAL A 120 23.23 -0.88 14.47
CA VAL A 120 22.71 -0.26 15.70
C VAL A 120 23.15 1.21 15.77
N LYS A 121 24.36 1.52 15.30
CA LYS A 121 24.92 2.89 15.28
C LYS A 121 24.16 3.86 14.37
N GLU A 122 23.76 3.44 13.16
CA GLU A 122 22.98 4.33 12.27
C GLU A 122 21.62 4.65 12.89
N HIS A 123 20.95 3.63 13.42
CA HIS A 123 19.67 3.81 14.10
C HIS A 123 19.83 4.66 15.38
N GLU A 124 20.88 4.42 16.15
CA GLU A 124 21.19 5.17 17.37
C GLU A 124 21.49 6.64 17.08
N PHE A 125 22.21 6.94 15.99
CA PHE A 125 22.45 8.31 15.52
C PHE A 125 21.12 9.05 15.31
N PHE A 126 20.18 8.50 14.54
CA PHE A 126 18.89 9.17 14.31
C PHE A 126 18.00 9.26 15.55
N LEU A 127 18.20 8.42 16.57
CA LEU A 127 17.43 8.46 17.81
C LEU A 127 18.01 9.41 18.86
N LYS A 128 19.34 9.56 18.92
CA LYS A 128 20.05 10.26 20.01
C LYS A 128 20.79 11.52 19.58
N SER A 129 21.03 11.70 18.27
CA SER A 129 21.76 12.86 17.77
C SER A 129 21.01 14.15 18.07
N LYS A 130 21.78 15.18 18.43
CA LYS A 130 21.31 16.56 18.60
C LYS A 130 21.60 17.41 17.36
N ALA A 131 21.98 16.78 16.25
CA ALA A 131 22.23 17.50 15.01
C ALA A 131 20.96 18.26 14.58
N PRO A 132 21.07 19.50 14.09
CA PRO A 132 19.91 20.33 13.73
C PRO A 132 18.99 19.69 12.67
N GLN A 133 19.52 18.79 11.85
CA GLN A 133 18.78 18.11 10.79
C GLN A 133 18.03 16.87 11.27
N VAL A 134 18.28 16.40 12.49
CA VAL A 134 17.62 15.22 13.07
C VAL A 134 16.40 15.69 13.85
N VAL A 135 15.24 15.12 13.51
CA VAL A 135 13.98 15.45 14.18
C VAL A 135 14.02 14.90 15.61
N PRO A 136 13.77 15.73 16.65
CA PRO A 136 13.75 15.27 18.03
C PRO A 136 12.71 14.16 18.26
N PRO A 137 12.95 13.19 19.16
CA PRO A 137 12.02 12.11 19.44
C PRO A 137 10.60 12.59 19.75
N THR A 138 10.44 13.61 20.58
CA THR A 138 9.13 14.16 20.95
C THR A 138 8.37 14.69 19.72
N GLN A 139 9.06 15.37 18.81
CA GLN A 139 8.46 15.89 17.57
C GLN A 139 8.13 14.77 16.58
N ALA A 140 8.98 13.74 16.49
CA ALA A 140 8.72 12.56 15.68
C ALA A 140 7.47 11.79 16.15
N GLN A 141 7.35 11.57 17.47
CA GLN A 141 6.18 10.92 18.05
C GLN A 141 4.92 11.77 17.88
N LEU A 142 5.01 13.09 18.00
CA LEU A 142 3.90 14.01 17.73
C LEU A 142 3.39 13.86 16.30
N ASP A 143 4.30 13.88 15.32
CA ASP A 143 3.96 13.79 13.90
C ASP A 143 3.27 12.46 13.57
N ILE A 144 3.90 11.33 13.94
CA ILE A 144 3.35 10.00 13.64
C ILE A 144 2.01 9.77 14.36
N SER A 145 1.90 10.15 15.63
CA SER A 145 0.64 10.02 16.37
C SER A 145 -0.48 10.90 15.81
N SER A 146 -0.16 12.13 15.38
CA SER A 146 -1.11 13.04 14.74
C SER A 146 -1.61 12.50 13.40
N ALA A 147 -0.73 11.88 12.63
CA ALA A 147 -1.08 11.22 11.37
C ALA A 147 -1.91 9.95 11.60
N CYS A 148 -1.59 9.16 12.63
CA CYS A 148 -2.40 8.01 13.01
C CYS A 148 -3.81 8.44 13.44
N ALA A 149 -3.94 9.47 14.28
CA ALA A 149 -5.24 10.00 14.68
C ALA A 149 -6.05 10.47 13.45
N ALA A 150 -5.43 11.17 12.50
CA ALA A 150 -6.07 11.58 11.26
C ALA A 150 -6.52 10.39 10.39
N ALA A 151 -5.69 9.35 10.28
CA ALA A 151 -6.05 8.13 9.55
C ALA A 151 -7.24 7.41 10.20
N LEU A 152 -7.28 7.32 11.53
CA LEU A 152 -8.41 6.74 12.27
C LEU A 152 -9.69 7.57 12.08
N MET A 153 -9.59 8.90 12.17
CA MET A 153 -10.73 9.80 11.93
C MET A 153 -11.27 9.68 10.51
N ARG A 154 -10.40 9.56 9.50
CA ARG A 154 -10.82 9.27 8.13
C ARG A 154 -11.46 7.89 8.04
N GLY A 155 -10.90 6.89 8.74
CA GLY A 155 -11.45 5.53 8.81
C GLY A 155 -12.89 5.50 9.31
N LEU A 156 -13.24 6.34 10.29
CA LEU A 156 -14.61 6.48 10.77
C LEU A 156 -15.59 6.97 9.68
N ASP A 157 -15.14 7.72 8.66
CA ASP A 157 -16.00 8.12 7.53
C ASP A 157 -16.54 6.90 6.77
N LEU A 158 -15.76 5.81 6.72
CA LEU A 158 -16.17 4.57 6.02
C LEU A 158 -17.35 3.89 6.70
N LEU A 159 -17.57 4.20 7.98
CA LEU A 159 -18.65 3.63 8.79
C LEU A 159 -19.93 4.48 8.74
N HIS A 160 -19.89 5.65 8.08
CA HIS A 160 -21.03 6.56 8.06
C HIS A 160 -22.17 5.99 7.18
N PRO A 161 -23.39 5.80 7.72
CA PRO A 161 -24.50 5.13 7.01
C PRO A 161 -24.93 5.82 5.70
N GLU A 162 -24.75 7.14 5.64
CA GLU A 162 -25.14 7.95 4.48
C GLU A 162 -24.04 8.03 3.40
N ALA A 163 -22.86 7.44 3.62
CA ALA A 163 -21.80 7.45 2.64
C ALA A 163 -22.13 6.49 1.49
N ALA A 164 -22.27 7.03 0.27
CA ALA A 164 -22.47 6.22 -0.93
C ALA A 164 -21.33 5.19 -1.08
N PRO A 165 -21.61 3.88 -1.25
CA PRO A 165 -20.59 2.85 -1.36
C PRO A 165 -19.53 3.12 -2.45
N SER A 166 -19.95 3.71 -3.58
CA SER A 166 -19.07 4.10 -4.68
C SER A 166 -18.05 5.18 -4.29
N TYR A 167 -18.45 6.15 -3.45
CA TYR A 167 -17.55 7.20 -2.96
C TYR A 167 -16.47 6.63 -2.04
N ASN A 168 -16.86 5.72 -1.15
CA ASN A 168 -15.91 5.03 -0.25
C ASN A 168 -14.93 4.16 -1.03
N LEU A 169 -15.40 3.43 -2.05
CA LEU A 169 -14.53 2.63 -2.93
C LEU A 169 -13.51 3.49 -3.68
N VAL A 170 -13.91 4.65 -4.21
CA VAL A 170 -12.98 5.58 -4.87
C VAL A 170 -11.92 6.06 -3.88
N ARG A 171 -12.28 6.41 -2.64
CA ARG A 171 -11.30 6.84 -1.62
C ARG A 171 -10.35 5.70 -1.21
N ILE A 172 -10.83 4.46 -1.14
CA ILE A 172 -10.00 3.28 -0.87
C ILE A 172 -9.04 3.02 -2.05
N ALA A 173 -9.57 2.96 -3.27
CA ALA A 173 -8.81 2.68 -4.48
C ALA A 173 -7.76 3.76 -4.78
N THR A 174 -8.07 5.04 -4.51
CA THR A 174 -7.11 6.15 -4.65
C THR A 174 -6.04 6.16 -3.55
N GLY A 175 -6.14 5.28 -2.55
CA GLY A 175 -5.13 5.13 -1.51
C GLY A 175 -5.34 6.00 -0.28
N GLY A 176 -6.49 6.65 -0.14
CA GLY A 176 -6.84 7.55 0.98
C GLY A 176 -6.91 6.88 2.35
N TYR A 177 -6.64 5.57 2.43
CA TYR A 177 -6.60 4.77 3.67
C TYR A 177 -5.31 3.95 3.83
N ARG A 178 -4.27 4.21 3.01
CA ARG A 178 -3.02 3.41 3.03
C ARG A 178 -2.34 3.33 4.40
N LEU A 179 -2.41 4.37 5.24
CA LEU A 179 -1.83 4.39 6.58
C LEU A 179 -2.72 3.71 7.65
N LEU A 180 -4.00 3.47 7.35
CA LEU A 180 -4.97 2.99 8.33
C LEU A 180 -4.56 1.68 9.03
N PRO A 181 -4.03 0.65 8.35
CA PRO A 181 -3.60 -0.59 9.01
C PRO A 181 -2.51 -0.34 10.06
N TYR A 182 -1.50 0.48 9.73
CA TYR A 182 -0.46 0.88 10.68
C TYR A 182 -1.05 1.67 11.85
N ALA A 183 -1.94 2.62 11.56
CA ALA A 183 -2.56 3.46 12.59
C ALA A 183 -3.35 2.62 13.59
N LEU A 184 -4.18 1.68 13.12
CA LEU A 184 -4.97 0.78 13.99
C LEU A 184 -4.09 0.00 14.97
N GLU A 185 -2.89 -0.42 14.55
CA GLU A 185 -2.00 -1.24 15.37
C GLU A 185 -1.13 -0.42 16.34
N PHE A 186 -0.70 0.79 15.95
CA PHE A 186 0.39 1.49 16.64
C PHE A 186 0.05 2.87 17.21
N TRP A 187 -1.13 3.44 16.95
CA TRP A 187 -1.47 4.81 17.38
C TRP A 187 -1.28 5.04 18.89
N ILE A 188 -1.80 4.13 19.72
CA ILE A 188 -1.69 4.23 21.20
C ILE A 188 -0.22 4.25 21.62
N LYS A 189 0.62 3.41 21.02
CA LYS A 189 2.04 3.33 21.36
C LYS A 189 2.75 4.65 21.04
N HIS A 190 2.42 5.28 19.91
CA HIS A 190 2.98 6.59 19.57
C HIS A 190 2.50 7.70 20.51
N CYS A 191 1.22 7.70 20.91
CA CYS A 191 0.71 8.65 21.91
C CYS A 191 1.42 8.48 23.27
N LEU A 192 1.61 7.24 23.73
CA LEU A 192 2.33 6.96 24.98
C LEU A 192 3.80 7.38 24.90
N LEU A 193 4.46 7.12 23.77
CA LEU A 193 5.84 7.55 23.55
C LEU A 193 5.95 9.07 23.54
N TYR A 194 5.05 9.78 22.86
CA TYR A 194 4.99 11.24 22.89
C TYR A 194 4.90 11.78 24.32
N ALA A 195 3.95 11.27 25.11
CA ALA A 195 3.80 11.64 26.52
C ALA A 195 5.08 11.34 27.34
N SER A 196 5.68 10.16 27.16
CA SER A 196 6.90 9.77 27.89
C SER A 196 8.13 10.61 27.53
N THR A 197 8.17 11.16 26.32
CA THR A 197 9.25 12.06 25.84
C THR A 197 9.03 13.52 26.22
N GLY A 198 8.09 13.81 27.13
CA GLY A 198 7.81 15.17 27.60
C GLY A 198 6.93 15.99 26.64
N GLY A 199 6.14 15.33 25.79
CA GLY A 199 5.16 15.99 24.94
C GLY A 199 4.08 16.70 25.78
N PRO A 200 3.75 17.98 25.49
CA PRO A 200 2.66 18.67 26.16
C PRO A 200 1.32 17.93 26.04
N LEU A 201 0.61 17.79 27.16
CA LEU A 201 -0.68 17.10 27.25
C LEU A 201 -1.85 18.06 27.48
N ASP A 202 -1.59 19.36 27.43
CA ASP A 202 -2.61 20.38 27.59
C ASP A 202 -3.64 20.29 26.42
N PRO A 203 -4.95 20.46 26.69
CA PRO A 203 -5.99 20.35 25.67
C PRO A 203 -5.79 21.23 24.43
N ASP A 204 -5.09 22.35 24.58
CA ASP A 204 -4.86 23.32 23.50
C ASP A 204 -3.68 22.91 22.58
N HIS A 205 -2.97 21.84 22.92
CA HIS A 205 -1.92 21.28 22.06
C HIS A 205 -2.47 20.35 20.97
N THR A 206 -1.70 20.25 19.88
CA THR A 206 -2.13 19.64 18.61
C THR A 206 -2.56 18.17 18.73
N LEU A 207 -1.80 17.32 19.45
CA LEU A 207 -2.17 15.92 19.61
C LEU A 207 -3.39 15.73 20.53
N PRO A 208 -3.44 16.29 21.76
CA PRO A 208 -4.66 16.26 22.58
C PRO A 208 -5.90 16.77 21.85
N GLY A 209 -5.80 17.87 21.10
CA GLY A 209 -6.88 18.40 20.26
C GLY A 209 -7.35 17.38 19.22
N ARG A 210 -6.44 16.73 18.50
CA ARG A 210 -6.76 15.67 17.51
C ARG A 210 -7.39 14.44 18.13
N LEU A 211 -6.91 14.01 19.30
CA LEU A 211 -7.50 12.89 20.03
C LEU A 211 -8.90 13.22 20.54
N ASN A 212 -9.14 14.47 20.98
CA ASN A 212 -10.47 14.95 21.33
C ASN A 212 -11.39 14.96 20.10
N HIS A 213 -10.92 15.40 18.93
CA HIS A 213 -11.72 15.35 17.70
C HIS A 213 -12.03 13.90 17.30
N LEU A 214 -11.05 12.99 17.37
CA LEU A 214 -11.24 11.57 17.12
C LEU A 214 -12.28 10.97 18.06
N ARG A 215 -12.20 11.27 19.36
CA ARG A 215 -13.18 10.83 20.36
C ARG A 215 -14.57 11.37 20.02
N ASN A 216 -14.71 12.67 19.80
CA ASN A 216 -15.99 13.29 19.49
C ASN A 216 -16.63 12.68 18.23
N LYS A 217 -15.84 12.42 17.19
CA LYS A 217 -16.29 11.77 15.96
C LYS A 217 -16.65 10.30 16.18
N HIS A 218 -15.88 9.59 16.99
CA HIS A 218 -16.20 8.22 17.39
C HIS A 218 -17.50 8.14 18.21
N ASP A 219 -17.82 9.17 19.00
CA ASP A 219 -19.00 9.19 19.87
C ASP A 219 -20.28 9.65 19.14
N GLN A 220 -20.14 10.31 17.98
CA GLN A 220 -21.25 10.74 17.11
C GLN A 220 -22.18 9.65 16.52
N PRO A 221 -21.97 8.32 16.66
CA PRO A 221 -22.99 7.30 16.42
C PRO A 221 -24.01 7.11 17.56
N SER A 222 -23.82 7.76 18.72
CA SER A 222 -24.63 7.54 19.93
C SER A 222 -25.87 8.44 20.05
N GLN A 223 -26.04 9.42 19.16
CA GLN A 223 -27.21 10.30 19.12
C GLN A 223 -28.06 10.03 17.88
N ARG A 224 -28.70 8.85 17.84
CA ARG A 224 -29.77 8.58 16.87
C ARG A 224 -31.04 9.32 17.31
N PRO A 225 -31.80 9.98 16.42
CA PRO A 225 -33.17 10.37 16.72
C PRO A 225 -33.96 9.10 17.02
N ASN A 226 -34.67 9.12 18.14
CA ASN A 226 -35.63 8.12 18.57
C ASN A 226 -36.76 8.03 17.53
N THR A 227 -36.54 7.26 16.46
CA THR A 227 -37.60 6.84 15.54
C THR A 227 -38.15 5.54 16.10
N GLY A 228 -39.42 5.60 16.48
CA GLY A 228 -40.08 4.71 17.41
C GLY A 228 -39.88 3.22 17.14
N GLU A 229 -39.87 2.45 18.23
CA GLU A 229 -39.98 0.99 18.28
C GLU A 229 -39.65 0.27 16.97
N ILE A 230 -38.39 0.34 16.55
CA ILE A 230 -37.83 -0.78 15.81
C ILE A 230 -37.68 -1.87 16.86
N LYS A 231 -38.66 -2.77 16.94
CA LYS A 231 -38.48 -4.08 17.56
C LYS A 231 -37.12 -4.56 17.08
N ASN A 232 -36.14 -4.61 17.98
CA ASN A 232 -34.82 -5.13 17.67
C ASN A 232 -35.04 -6.46 16.96
N PRO A 233 -34.74 -6.59 15.66
CA PRO A 233 -34.57 -7.93 15.14
C PRO A 233 -33.42 -8.48 15.96
N SER A 234 -33.65 -9.65 16.54
CA SER A 234 -32.58 -10.51 17.04
C SER A 234 -31.35 -10.41 16.13
N PRO A 235 -30.10 -10.55 16.64
CA PRO A 235 -28.87 -10.53 15.84
C PRO A 235 -28.82 -11.52 14.64
N PHE A 236 -29.90 -12.25 14.39
CA PHE A 236 -30.08 -13.25 13.35
C PHE A 236 -30.91 -12.82 12.12
N GLU A 237 -31.35 -11.56 12.02
CA GLU A 237 -32.10 -11.09 10.84
C GLU A 237 -31.43 -9.90 10.12
N ALA A 238 -30.10 -9.79 10.20
CA ALA A 238 -29.35 -9.05 9.18
C ALA A 238 -29.42 -9.85 7.87
N SER A 239 -29.92 -9.21 6.81
CA SER A 239 -30.02 -9.73 5.44
C SER A 239 -28.86 -10.68 5.09
N LYS A 240 -29.22 -11.93 4.74
CA LYS A 240 -28.33 -13.09 4.48
C LYS A 240 -27.46 -12.98 3.21
N SER A 241 -26.91 -11.81 2.89
CA SER A 241 -26.06 -11.67 1.70
C SER A 241 -25.23 -10.39 1.80
N GLN A 242 -23.98 -10.48 2.25
CA GLN A 242 -23.01 -9.39 2.10
C GLN A 242 -21.82 -9.82 1.24
N VAL A 243 -21.39 -11.08 1.34
CA VAL A 243 -20.31 -11.60 0.48
C VAL A 243 -20.80 -11.77 -0.96
N ALA A 244 -22.02 -12.25 -1.23
CA ALA A 244 -22.47 -12.35 -2.62
C ALA A 244 -22.62 -10.97 -3.30
N ASP A 245 -23.07 -9.95 -2.55
CA ASP A 245 -23.32 -8.62 -3.09
C ASP A 245 -22.04 -7.80 -3.31
N TRP A 246 -21.04 -7.88 -2.42
CA TRP A 246 -19.73 -7.23 -2.70
C TRP A 246 -19.00 -7.90 -3.88
N PHE A 247 -19.12 -9.22 -4.04
CA PHE A 247 -18.51 -9.94 -5.15
C PHE A 247 -19.11 -9.56 -6.50
N LYS A 248 -20.44 -9.41 -6.58
CA LYS A 248 -21.11 -8.91 -7.79
C LYS A 248 -20.60 -7.52 -8.16
N LEU A 249 -20.46 -6.63 -7.16
CA LEU A 249 -19.94 -5.29 -7.38
C LEU A 249 -18.49 -5.27 -7.90
N VAL A 250 -17.64 -6.19 -7.43
CA VAL A 250 -16.25 -6.32 -7.89
C VAL A 250 -16.15 -7.01 -9.26
N ALA A 251 -17.03 -7.98 -9.55
CA ALA A 251 -17.04 -8.71 -10.82
C ALA A 251 -17.34 -7.80 -12.03
N ASP A 252 -18.08 -6.71 -11.83
CA ASP A 252 -18.42 -5.74 -12.88
C ASP A 252 -17.30 -4.72 -13.16
N ILE A 253 -16.19 -4.73 -12.40
CA ILE A 253 -15.06 -3.81 -12.61
C ILE A 253 -14.24 -4.30 -13.82
N PRO A 254 -14.14 -3.52 -14.91
CA PRO A 254 -13.30 -3.89 -16.04
C PRO A 254 -11.82 -3.84 -15.61
N THR A 255 -11.16 -4.99 -15.62
CA THR A 255 -9.73 -5.11 -15.26
C THR A 255 -8.88 -5.43 -16.47
N PRO A 256 -7.71 -4.77 -16.63
CA PRO A 256 -6.79 -5.11 -17.69
C PRO A 256 -6.19 -6.51 -17.46
N SER A 257 -6.21 -7.34 -18.50
CA SER A 257 -5.55 -8.66 -18.49
C SER A 257 -4.03 -8.50 -18.36
N PRO A 258 -3.33 -9.37 -17.61
CA PRO A 258 -1.89 -9.25 -17.42
C PRO A 258 -1.10 -9.45 -18.73
N PRO A 259 0.10 -8.84 -18.87
CA PRO A 259 0.87 -8.85 -20.13
C PRO A 259 1.17 -10.25 -20.67
N TRP A 260 1.55 -11.18 -19.80
CA TRP A 260 1.85 -12.56 -20.19
C TRP A 260 0.61 -13.28 -20.78
N LEU A 261 -0.60 -12.97 -20.32
CA LEU A 261 -1.84 -13.54 -20.87
C LEU A 261 -2.14 -12.94 -22.24
N GLN A 262 -1.86 -11.65 -22.43
CA GLN A 262 -1.98 -10.99 -23.73
C GLN A 262 -1.02 -11.62 -24.74
N GLU A 263 0.24 -11.85 -24.35
CA GLU A 263 1.24 -12.54 -25.18
C GLU A 263 0.82 -13.97 -25.53
N ALA A 264 0.27 -14.73 -24.57
CA ALA A 264 -0.23 -16.08 -24.80
C ALA A 264 -1.42 -16.12 -25.78
N LEU A 265 -2.36 -15.18 -25.63
CA LEU A 265 -3.50 -15.06 -26.55
C LEU A 265 -3.06 -14.61 -27.94
N GLN A 266 -2.03 -13.76 -28.04
CA GLN A 266 -1.46 -13.35 -29.30
C GLN A 266 -0.87 -14.55 -30.06
N LYS A 267 -0.08 -15.40 -29.38
CA LYS A 267 0.44 -16.65 -29.96
C LYS A 267 -0.67 -17.59 -30.45
N LEU A 268 -1.71 -17.78 -29.64
CA LEU A 268 -2.88 -18.60 -30.02
C LEU A 268 -3.57 -18.08 -31.29
N ARG A 269 -3.69 -16.77 -31.46
CA ARG A 269 -4.30 -16.16 -32.65
C ARG A 269 -3.42 -16.30 -33.90
N GLU A 270 -2.11 -16.32 -33.74
CA GLU A 270 -1.16 -16.55 -34.83
C GLU A 270 -1.19 -18.01 -35.30
N GLU A 271 -1.28 -18.95 -34.35
CA GLU A 271 -1.29 -20.40 -34.64
C GLU A 271 -2.67 -20.89 -35.13
N TYR A 272 -3.76 -20.31 -34.61
CA TYR A 272 -5.14 -20.67 -34.94
C TYR A 272 -5.97 -19.44 -35.38
N PRO A 273 -5.71 -18.87 -36.58
CA PRO A 273 -6.32 -17.60 -37.00
C PRO A 273 -7.84 -17.65 -37.22
N GLY A 274 -8.43 -18.85 -37.33
CA GLY A 274 -9.87 -19.04 -37.44
C GLY A 274 -10.62 -19.03 -36.10
N GLU A 275 -9.88 -19.05 -34.98
CA GLU A 275 -10.43 -19.21 -33.63
C GLU A 275 -10.60 -17.88 -32.92
N LEU A 276 -11.76 -17.68 -32.29
CA LEU A 276 -12.08 -16.47 -31.54
C LEU A 276 -11.84 -16.69 -30.05
N VAL A 277 -10.76 -16.10 -29.54
CA VAL A 277 -10.29 -16.25 -28.15
C VAL A 277 -10.12 -14.91 -27.44
N GLU A 278 -10.57 -14.87 -26.19
CA GLU A 278 -10.61 -13.67 -25.35
C GLU A 278 -9.99 -13.94 -23.97
N ALA A 279 -9.38 -12.90 -23.39
CA ALA A 279 -9.00 -12.90 -21.99
C ALA A 279 -10.26 -12.71 -21.13
N ALA A 280 -10.38 -13.48 -20.06
CA ALA A 280 -11.34 -13.23 -19.01
C ALA A 280 -10.62 -13.15 -17.66
N MET A 281 -11.00 -12.16 -16.85
CA MET A 281 -10.44 -11.95 -15.50
C MET A 281 -11.55 -12.10 -14.46
N PRO A 282 -12.19 -13.28 -14.30
CA PRO A 282 -13.20 -13.46 -13.27
C PRO A 282 -12.62 -13.28 -11.86
N TYR A 283 -13.32 -12.54 -11.02
CA TYR A 283 -13.03 -12.46 -9.60
C TYR A 283 -13.50 -13.75 -8.93
N SER A 284 -12.56 -14.54 -8.38
CA SER A 284 -12.82 -15.90 -7.88
C SER A 284 -12.31 -16.08 -6.45
N ILE A 285 -12.94 -17.00 -5.71
CA ILE A 285 -12.49 -17.42 -4.37
C ILE A 285 -11.65 -18.68 -4.51
N ILE A 286 -10.49 -18.69 -3.88
CA ILE A 286 -9.59 -19.84 -3.84
C ILE A 286 -9.35 -20.24 -2.39
N ASP A 287 -9.45 -21.52 -2.09
CA ASP A 287 -8.95 -22.09 -0.83
C ASP A 287 -7.41 -22.06 -0.86
N GLN A 288 -6.80 -21.42 0.12
CA GLN A 288 -5.36 -21.15 0.13
C GLN A 288 -4.50 -22.40 0.36
N TYR A 289 -5.08 -23.48 0.90
CA TYR A 289 -4.37 -24.73 1.17
C TYR A 289 -4.45 -25.70 0.00
N THR A 290 -5.64 -25.85 -0.58
CA THR A 290 -5.90 -26.79 -1.68
C THR A 290 -5.75 -26.16 -3.06
N LEU A 291 -5.68 -24.83 -3.13
CA LEU A 291 -5.67 -24.03 -4.36
C LEU A 291 -6.93 -24.25 -5.23
N GLN A 292 -7.99 -24.83 -4.65
CA GLN A 292 -9.24 -25.09 -5.36
C GLN A 292 -10.11 -23.83 -5.42
N LEU A 293 -10.78 -23.66 -6.55
CA LEU A 293 -11.79 -22.62 -6.72
C LEU A 293 -13.06 -23.01 -5.96
N MET A 294 -13.59 -22.05 -5.22
CA MET A 294 -14.81 -22.24 -4.45
C MET A 294 -15.97 -21.51 -5.12
N ASN A 295 -17.14 -22.14 -5.13
CA ASN A 295 -18.36 -21.45 -5.51
C ASN A 295 -18.69 -20.41 -4.44
N ILE A 296 -18.99 -19.19 -4.87
CA ILE A 296 -19.39 -18.09 -3.99
C ILE A 296 -20.64 -18.40 -3.16
N ASP A 297 -21.56 -19.22 -3.67
CA ASP A 297 -22.80 -19.59 -2.98
C ASP A 297 -22.51 -20.26 -1.62
N ILE A 298 -21.33 -20.86 -1.45
CA ILE A 298 -20.86 -21.45 -0.19
C ILE A 298 -20.72 -20.40 0.91
N PHE A 299 -20.44 -19.15 0.53
CA PHE A 299 -20.22 -18.03 1.45
C PHE A 299 -21.38 -17.03 1.48
N ALA A 300 -22.52 -17.34 0.84
CA ALA A 300 -23.66 -16.44 0.76
C ALA A 300 -24.13 -15.97 2.15
N ASP A 301 -24.17 -16.88 3.13
CA ASP A 301 -24.57 -16.61 4.51
C ASP A 301 -23.43 -16.05 5.40
N SER A 302 -22.22 -15.86 4.86
CA SER A 302 -21.07 -15.36 5.62
C SER A 302 -20.98 -13.83 5.58
N LEU A 303 -20.60 -13.22 6.71
CA LEU A 303 -20.33 -11.77 6.81
C LEU A 303 -18.97 -11.37 6.21
N ALA A 304 -18.00 -12.30 6.19
CA ALA A 304 -16.67 -12.12 5.62
C ALA A 304 -16.11 -13.46 5.12
N LEU A 305 -15.13 -13.41 4.22
CA LEU A 305 -14.40 -14.61 3.80
C LEU A 305 -13.57 -15.16 4.98
N PRO A 306 -13.67 -16.46 5.30
CA PRO A 306 -12.83 -17.07 6.33
C PRO A 306 -11.34 -16.99 5.96
N ALA A 307 -10.47 -17.01 6.98
CA ALA A 307 -9.02 -16.77 6.82
C ALA A 307 -8.31 -17.72 5.84
N ASN A 308 -8.81 -18.94 5.64
CA ASN A 308 -8.26 -19.92 4.70
C ASN A 308 -8.66 -19.69 3.24
N TYR A 309 -9.52 -18.70 2.95
CA TYR A 309 -9.96 -18.38 1.59
C TYR A 309 -9.42 -17.02 1.15
N LYS A 310 -9.10 -16.91 -0.13
CA LYS A 310 -8.62 -15.67 -0.74
C LYS A 310 -9.44 -15.35 -1.97
N ALA A 311 -9.95 -14.12 -2.03
CA ALA A 311 -10.56 -13.57 -3.23
C ALA A 311 -9.48 -12.92 -4.10
N GLN A 312 -9.39 -13.31 -5.36
CA GLN A 312 -8.46 -12.70 -6.31
C GLN A 312 -8.97 -12.80 -7.75
N TYR A 313 -8.49 -11.92 -8.61
CA TYR A 313 -8.72 -12.05 -10.04
C TYR A 313 -7.95 -13.27 -10.56
N ALA A 314 -8.64 -14.19 -11.22
CA ALA A 314 -8.07 -15.41 -11.77
C ALA A 314 -8.02 -15.28 -13.30
N PRO A 315 -6.84 -15.15 -13.92
CA PRO A 315 -6.70 -15.07 -15.37
C PRO A 315 -7.23 -16.33 -16.07
N ARG A 316 -8.03 -16.14 -17.12
CA ARG A 316 -8.65 -17.21 -17.91
C ARG A 316 -8.57 -16.94 -19.39
N ILE A 317 -8.57 -18.04 -20.16
CA ILE A 317 -8.82 -18.03 -21.59
C ILE A 317 -10.27 -18.45 -21.83
N ARG A 318 -10.99 -17.65 -22.60
CA ARG A 318 -12.37 -17.90 -23.03
C ARG A 318 -12.40 -18.13 -24.54
N CYS A 319 -13.05 -19.20 -24.97
CA CYS A 319 -13.44 -19.40 -26.36
C CYS A 319 -14.80 -18.72 -26.61
N VAL A 320 -14.88 -17.87 -27.63
CA VAL A 320 -16.12 -17.17 -28.01
C VAL A 320 -17.16 -18.15 -28.58
N ASP A 321 -16.70 -19.20 -29.29
CA ASP A 321 -17.55 -20.20 -29.94
C ASP A 321 -18.10 -21.27 -28.97
N CYS A 322 -17.53 -21.37 -27.75
CA CYS A 322 -17.92 -22.33 -26.73
C CYS A 322 -18.25 -21.64 -25.39
N PRO A 323 -19.41 -20.93 -25.30
CA PRO A 323 -19.79 -20.23 -24.09
C PRO A 323 -19.99 -21.21 -22.92
N GLY A 324 -19.39 -20.91 -21.77
CA GLY A 324 -19.57 -21.65 -20.53
C GLY A 324 -18.31 -22.32 -19.97
N LYS A 325 -17.24 -22.48 -20.75
CA LYS A 325 -15.95 -23.00 -20.26
C LYS A 325 -14.90 -21.89 -20.18
N LEU A 326 -14.31 -21.74 -18.99
CA LEU A 326 -13.19 -20.84 -18.72
C LEU A 326 -11.95 -21.65 -18.36
N TYR A 327 -10.91 -21.55 -19.17
CA TYR A 327 -9.70 -22.35 -19.00
C TYR A 327 -8.72 -21.62 -18.09
N ASN A 328 -8.18 -22.32 -17.08
CA ASN A 328 -7.14 -21.79 -16.19
C ASN A 328 -5.97 -21.27 -17.02
N ALA A 329 -5.48 -20.06 -16.74
CA ALA A 329 -4.24 -19.55 -17.32
C ALA A 329 -3.28 -19.19 -16.18
N GLY A 330 -2.05 -19.70 -16.22
CA GLY A 330 -1.03 -19.36 -15.24
C GLY A 330 0.33 -19.99 -15.55
N PRO A 331 1.40 -19.60 -14.84
CA PRO A 331 2.74 -20.13 -15.07
C PRO A 331 2.84 -21.66 -14.93
N GLU A 332 1.95 -22.27 -14.12
CA GLU A 332 1.87 -23.73 -13.91
C GLU A 332 0.71 -24.41 -14.67
N HIS A 333 -0.09 -23.62 -15.40
CA HIS A 333 -1.22 -24.11 -16.20
C HIS A 333 -0.98 -23.75 -17.66
N THR A 334 -0.49 -24.72 -18.42
CA THR A 334 -0.09 -24.49 -19.81
C THR A 334 -1.29 -24.21 -20.71
N VAL A 335 -1.04 -23.42 -21.77
CA VAL A 335 -1.95 -23.16 -22.88
C VAL A 335 -2.41 -24.46 -23.56
N ASP A 336 -1.61 -25.53 -23.43
CA ASP A 336 -1.87 -26.88 -23.94
C ASP A 336 -3.25 -27.44 -23.56
N ASN A 337 -3.72 -27.16 -22.33
CA ASN A 337 -5.06 -27.59 -21.89
C ASN A 337 -6.19 -26.90 -22.68
N PHE A 338 -5.95 -25.68 -23.16
CA PHE A 338 -6.86 -24.94 -24.04
C PHE A 338 -6.75 -25.42 -25.50
N GLU A 339 -5.55 -25.76 -25.97
CA GLU A 339 -5.37 -26.32 -27.32
C GLU A 339 -6.05 -27.67 -27.51
N MET A 340 -6.08 -28.51 -26.47
CA MET A 340 -6.90 -29.73 -26.45
C MET A 340 -8.39 -29.43 -26.70
N HIS A 341 -8.88 -28.28 -26.22
CA HIS A 341 -10.26 -27.86 -26.47
C HIS A 341 -10.50 -27.46 -27.92
N LEU A 342 -9.57 -26.73 -28.54
CA LEU A 342 -9.64 -26.36 -29.97
C LEU A 342 -9.72 -27.61 -30.87
N ASN A 343 -9.11 -28.71 -30.44
CA ASN A 343 -9.16 -29.98 -31.16
C ASN A 343 -10.44 -30.80 -30.94
N SER A 344 -11.32 -30.40 -30.01
CA SER A 344 -12.54 -31.14 -29.68
C SER A 344 -13.59 -31.09 -30.79
N ARG A 345 -14.30 -32.20 -31.01
CA ARG A 345 -15.38 -32.28 -32.03
C ARG A 345 -16.49 -31.26 -31.82
N ALA A 346 -16.84 -31.00 -30.55
CA ALA A 346 -17.87 -30.04 -30.18
C ALA A 346 -17.48 -28.61 -30.56
N HIS A 347 -16.23 -28.24 -30.30
CA HIS A 347 -15.69 -26.94 -30.68
C HIS A 347 -15.70 -26.74 -32.20
N LYS A 348 -15.17 -27.71 -32.96
CA LYS A 348 -15.14 -27.66 -34.44
C LYS A 348 -16.54 -27.48 -35.03
N ALA A 349 -17.54 -28.20 -34.51
CA ALA A 349 -18.93 -28.03 -34.95
C ALA A 349 -19.50 -26.63 -34.65
N ASN A 350 -19.11 -25.99 -33.54
CA ASN A 350 -19.54 -24.62 -33.22
C ASN A 350 -18.86 -23.59 -34.12
N VAL A 351 -17.57 -23.77 -34.41
CA VAL A 351 -16.83 -22.92 -35.37
C VAL A 351 -17.44 -23.03 -36.77
N GLU A 352 -17.79 -24.24 -37.23
CA GLU A 352 -18.46 -24.46 -38.51
C GLU A 352 -19.83 -23.78 -38.59
N LYS A 353 -20.62 -23.85 -37.50
CA LYS A 353 -21.89 -23.12 -37.38
C LYS A 353 -21.69 -21.61 -37.46
N ARG A 354 -20.71 -21.03 -36.77
CA ARG A 354 -20.37 -19.61 -36.87
C ARG A 354 -19.93 -19.24 -38.28
N ALA A 355 -19.09 -20.06 -38.90
CA ALA A 355 -18.56 -19.84 -40.24
C ALA A 355 -19.58 -20.03 -41.37
N GLY A 356 -20.85 -20.32 -41.04
CA GLY A 356 -21.93 -20.44 -42.02
C GLY A 356 -21.86 -21.69 -42.91
N LYS A 357 -21.00 -22.67 -42.57
CA LYS A 357 -20.96 -23.96 -43.28
C LYS A 357 -22.05 -24.86 -42.72
N HIS A 358 -23.25 -24.81 -43.30
CA HIS A 358 -24.20 -25.91 -43.18
C HIS A 358 -23.57 -27.14 -43.85
N SER A 359 -23.16 -28.14 -43.07
CA SER A 359 -22.90 -29.47 -43.60
C SER A 359 -24.20 -29.99 -44.21
N SER A 360 -24.15 -30.22 -45.53
CA SER A 360 -25.20 -30.92 -46.29
C SER A 360 -25.21 -32.40 -45.94
#